data_AF-A0A8H6JEL8-F1
#
_entry.id   AF-A0A8H6JEL8-F1
#
_cell.length_a   1.000
_cell.length_b   1.000
_cell.length_c   1.000
_cell.angle_alpha   90.00
_cell.angle_beta   90.00
_cell.angle_gamma   90.00
#
_symmetry.space_group_name_H-M   'P 1'
#
loop_
_entity.id
_entity.type
_entity.pdbx_description
1 polymer ?
#
loop_
_entity_poly.entity_id
_entity_poly.type
_entity_poly.pdbx_seq_one_letter_code
_entity_poly.pdbx_strand_id
1 'polypeptide(L)'
;MAHLPPSTAIFSPSIARIAASTAKDWRYVDGWLASKFQGRSVPPFERNPDTLKALLSLATVNETADEERELVARAEFTALKEIGAAREPSDVTPGLPASATVRERILAAIQNHLTREGSTALDSMATLSCQLSAAYPDAEAIGRYMIILHAQAFEQEHMLVRVHIFRKYIEQESATADELLRIMRSDDYKPADDLARQNVELQRKVKAMAVRIPELKDRVAILNQSVVLHFPTIEQTAREESNYFELLAHKKDLDTQVLQFSSLPDDVRRARLQLDSVRAQLRAVVQRRDDVFENLVERQSPHKNR
;
A
#
# COMPACT_ATOMS: atom_id res chain seq x y z
N MET A 1 37.35 38.45 17.57
CA MET A 1 36.98 39.35 18.67
C MET A 1 35.61 39.93 18.39
N ALA A 2 34.58 39.39 19.03
CA ALA A 2 33.23 39.95 19.05
C ALA A 2 32.90 40.22 20.52
N HIS A 3 32.74 41.48 20.87
CA HIS A 3 32.40 41.92 22.20
C HIS A 3 30.94 41.58 22.49
N LEU A 4 30.70 40.48 23.22
CA LEU A 4 29.43 40.27 23.91
C LEU A 4 29.38 41.26 25.09
N PRO A 5 28.39 42.17 25.16
CA PRO A 5 28.25 43.00 26.36
C PRO A 5 27.87 42.12 27.55
N PRO A 6 28.65 42.11 28.65
CA PRO A 6 28.42 41.26 29.80
C PRO A 6 27.46 41.96 30.77
N SER A 7 26.20 42.25 30.41
CA SER A 7 25.31 42.90 31.40
C SER A 7 23.79 42.90 31.14
N THR A 8 23.25 42.14 30.19
CA THR A 8 21.79 42.12 29.95
C THR A 8 21.08 40.84 30.44
N ALA A 9 21.82 39.77 30.73
CA ALA A 9 21.25 38.49 31.18
C ALA A 9 20.92 38.42 32.69
N ILE A 10 21.36 39.39 33.50
CA ILE A 10 21.35 39.27 34.98
C ILE A 10 20.08 39.85 35.63
N PHE A 11 19.26 40.64 34.92
CA PHE A 11 18.17 41.41 35.56
C PHE A 11 16.73 40.94 35.27
N SER A 12 16.52 39.67 34.91
CA SER A 12 15.17 39.06 34.95
C SER A 12 15.23 37.57 35.27
N PRO A 13 14.57 37.10 36.35
CA PRO A 13 14.50 35.69 36.71
C PRO A 13 14.01 34.77 35.58
N SER A 14 13.18 35.30 34.67
CA SER A 14 12.67 34.53 33.53
C SER A 14 13.74 34.29 32.47
N ILE A 15 14.58 35.30 32.18
CA ILE A 15 15.67 35.19 31.20
C ILE A 15 16.76 34.26 31.73
N ALA A 16 17.10 34.38 33.02
CA ALA A 16 18.04 33.49 33.69
C ALA A 16 17.58 32.03 33.65
N ARG A 17 16.27 31.77 33.83
CA ARG A 17 15.71 30.41 33.73
C ARG A 17 15.81 29.84 32.32
N ILE A 18 15.50 30.63 31.29
CA ILE A 18 15.60 30.21 29.88
C ILE A 18 17.06 29.99 29.47
N ALA A 19 17.99 30.83 29.93
CA ALA A 19 19.42 30.64 29.69
C ALA A 19 19.95 29.38 30.41
N ALA A 20 19.47 29.10 31.62
CA ALA A 20 19.84 27.90 32.35
C ALA A 20 19.29 26.62 31.70
N SER A 21 18.05 26.63 31.17
CA SER A 21 17.48 25.48 30.46
C SER A 21 18.21 25.23 29.15
N THR A 22 18.45 26.27 28.35
CA THR A 22 19.19 26.11 27.08
C THR A 22 20.63 25.65 27.31
N ALA A 23 21.30 26.11 28.36
CA ALA A 23 22.61 25.61 28.75
C ALA A 23 22.57 24.13 29.16
N LYS A 24 21.52 23.68 29.86
CA LYS A 24 21.34 22.27 30.21
C LYS A 24 21.16 21.40 28.97
N ASP A 25 20.33 21.85 28.02
CA ASP A 25 20.07 21.11 26.78
C ASP A 25 21.34 20.99 25.93
N TRP A 26 22.15 22.05 25.84
CA TRP A 26 23.45 21.98 25.17
C TRP A 26 24.42 21.01 25.86
N ARG A 27 24.44 20.93 27.20
CA ARG A 27 25.27 19.96 27.90
C ARG A 27 24.85 18.52 27.63
N TYR A 28 23.54 18.27 27.50
CA TYR A 28 23.02 16.96 27.11
C TYR A 28 23.45 16.61 25.68
N VAL A 29 23.28 17.52 24.73
CA VAL A 29 23.71 17.31 23.33
C VAL A 29 25.23 17.08 23.23
N ASP A 30 26.04 17.86 23.96
CA ASP A 30 27.50 17.70 23.96
C ASP A 30 27.92 16.33 24.52
N GLY A 31 27.26 15.85 25.57
CA GLY A 31 27.48 14.50 26.12
C GLY A 31 27.05 13.38 25.15
N TRP A 32 25.88 13.54 24.53
CA TRP A 32 25.37 12.60 23.53
C TRP A 32 26.30 12.54 22.30
N LEU A 33 26.73 13.67 21.76
CA LEU A 33 27.70 13.72 20.65
C LEU A 33 29.04 13.08 21.06
N ALA A 34 29.57 13.39 22.24
CA ALA A 34 30.81 12.75 22.71
C ALA A 34 30.70 11.22 22.77
N SER A 35 29.54 10.68 23.17
CA SER A 35 29.29 9.24 23.18
C SER A 35 29.29 8.62 21.77
N LYS A 36 28.74 9.32 20.77
CA LYS A 36 28.65 8.82 19.38
C LYS A 36 29.97 8.94 18.61
N PHE A 37 30.80 9.92 18.93
CA PHE A 37 32.08 10.12 18.25
C PHE A 37 33.26 9.35 18.86
N GLN A 38 33.09 8.67 20.02
CA GLN A 38 34.05 7.71 20.60
C GLN A 38 35.53 8.18 20.53
N GLY A 39 35.80 9.42 20.98
CA GLY A 39 37.15 9.99 21.00
C GLY A 39 37.58 10.73 19.72
N ARG A 40 36.74 10.80 18.68
CA ARG A 40 36.93 11.72 17.55
C ARG A 40 36.38 13.10 17.88
N SER A 41 37.02 14.16 17.37
CA SER A 41 36.53 15.52 17.55
C SER A 41 35.23 15.72 16.77
N VAL A 42 34.21 16.23 17.45
CA VAL A 42 32.95 16.63 16.82
C VAL A 42 33.23 17.75 15.81
N PRO A 43 32.75 17.65 14.55
CA PRO A 43 32.90 18.72 13.56
C PRO A 43 32.33 20.04 14.08
N PRO A 44 32.94 21.19 13.76
CA PRO A 44 32.42 22.48 14.20
C PRO A 44 31.07 22.77 13.53
N PHE A 45 30.11 23.24 14.32
CA PHE A 45 28.79 23.66 13.82
C PHE A 45 28.32 24.92 14.56
N GLU A 46 27.39 25.64 13.95
CA GLU A 46 26.80 26.84 14.51
C GLU A 46 25.87 26.50 15.68
N ARG A 47 26.06 27.14 16.84
CA ARG A 47 25.18 26.97 18.01
C ARG A 47 24.02 27.97 17.96
N ASN A 48 22.98 27.60 17.22
CA ASN A 48 21.73 28.36 17.05
C ASN A 48 20.55 27.58 17.70
N PRO A 49 19.50 28.22 18.25
CA PRO A 49 18.29 27.52 18.73
C PRO A 49 17.71 26.49 17.76
N ASP A 50 17.76 26.74 16.44
CA ASP A 50 17.28 25.78 15.44
C ASP A 50 18.13 24.51 15.41
N THR A 51 19.45 24.66 15.51
CA THR A 51 20.38 23.53 15.61
C THR A 51 20.22 22.74 16.90
N LEU A 52 19.95 23.41 18.02
CA LEU A 52 19.66 22.75 19.31
C LEU A 52 18.41 21.89 19.20
N LYS A 53 17.32 22.43 18.63
CA LYS A 53 16.07 21.70 18.43
C LYS A 53 16.27 20.48 17.53
N ALA A 54 17.00 20.64 16.43
CA ALA A 54 17.31 19.55 15.52
C ALA A 54 18.14 18.45 16.21
N LEU A 55 19.20 18.82 16.92
CA LEU A 55 20.07 17.86 17.62
C LEU A 55 19.35 17.13 18.77
N LEU A 56 18.50 17.82 19.53
CA LEU A 56 17.65 17.17 20.54
C LEU A 56 16.71 16.16 19.91
N SER A 57 16.03 16.53 18.81
CA SER A 57 15.13 15.60 18.11
C SER A 57 15.89 14.37 17.59
N LEU A 58 17.08 14.58 17.03
CA LEU A 58 17.92 13.50 16.53
C LEU A 58 18.42 12.59 17.66
N ALA A 59 18.80 13.16 18.80
CA ALA A 59 19.18 12.41 19.98
C ALA A 59 18.03 11.52 20.47
N THR A 60 16.81 12.08 20.58
CA THR A 60 15.64 11.30 21.01
C THR A 60 15.30 10.17 20.03
N VAL A 61 15.32 10.43 18.72
CA VAL A 61 15.03 9.40 17.71
C VAL A 61 16.11 8.32 17.69
N ASN A 62 17.35 8.70 17.94
CA ASN A 62 18.45 7.74 18.00
C ASN A 62 18.36 6.87 19.26
N GLU A 63 18.07 7.45 20.42
CA GLU A 63 17.85 6.71 21.67
C GLU A 63 16.68 5.73 21.53
N THR A 64 15.54 6.18 20.97
CA THR A 64 14.39 5.28 20.73
C THR A 64 14.75 4.14 19.79
N ALA A 65 15.52 4.40 18.74
CA ALA A 65 15.97 3.36 17.81
C ALA A 65 16.96 2.38 18.45
N ASP A 66 17.83 2.86 19.34
CA ASP A 66 18.76 2.01 20.10
C ASP A 66 17.98 1.12 21.09
N GLU A 67 16.95 1.65 21.79
CA GLU A 67 16.05 0.89 22.66
C GLU A 67 15.27 -0.19 21.89
N GLU A 68 14.69 0.14 20.74
CA GLU A 68 13.98 -0.83 19.88
C GLU A 68 14.89 -1.98 19.44
N ARG A 69 16.13 -1.67 19.05
CA ARG A 69 17.13 -2.69 18.68
C ARG A 69 17.47 -3.61 19.85
N GLU A 70 17.61 -3.07 21.04
CA GLU A 70 17.88 -3.86 22.24
C GLU A 70 16.69 -4.80 22.56
N LEU A 71 15.46 -4.32 22.42
CA LEU A 71 14.26 -5.15 22.61
C LEU A 71 14.18 -6.29 21.61
N VAL A 72 14.45 -6.02 20.32
CA VAL A 72 14.48 -7.05 19.28
C VAL A 72 15.57 -8.08 19.57
N ALA A 73 16.80 -7.64 19.87
CA ALA A 73 17.90 -8.54 20.18
C ALA A 73 17.61 -9.43 21.40
N ARG A 74 16.95 -8.87 22.43
CA ARG A 74 16.53 -9.62 23.61
C ARG A 74 15.44 -10.65 23.26
N ALA A 75 14.46 -10.27 22.46
CA ALA A 75 13.39 -11.17 22.00
C ALA A 75 13.97 -12.34 21.17
N GLU A 76 14.89 -12.05 20.25
CA GLU A 76 15.59 -13.05 19.46
C GLU A 76 16.40 -14.01 20.35
N PHE A 77 17.15 -13.47 21.32
CA PHE A 77 17.91 -14.28 22.27
C PHE A 77 17.00 -15.22 23.07
N THR A 78 15.85 -14.72 23.55
CA THR A 78 14.88 -15.56 24.27
C THR A 78 14.27 -16.63 23.37
N ALA A 79 13.89 -16.28 22.14
CA ALA A 79 13.32 -17.23 21.18
C ALA A 79 14.32 -18.35 20.82
N LEU A 80 15.59 -18.00 20.58
CA LEU A 80 16.65 -18.98 20.32
C LEU A 80 16.88 -19.92 21.51
N LYS A 81 16.83 -19.40 22.74
CA LYS A 81 16.96 -20.20 23.95
C LYS A 81 15.78 -21.19 24.11
N GLU A 82 14.55 -20.76 23.84
CA GLU A 82 13.37 -21.61 23.89
C GLU A 82 13.41 -22.72 22.82
N ILE A 83 13.81 -22.39 21.60
CA ILE A 83 14.00 -23.38 20.52
C ILE A 83 15.09 -24.39 20.89
N GLY A 84 16.19 -23.92 21.50
CA GLY A 84 17.26 -24.78 22.01
C GLY A 84 16.76 -25.75 23.09
N ALA A 85 15.99 -25.26 24.06
CA ALA A 85 15.43 -26.07 25.15
C ALA A 85 14.36 -27.06 24.65
N ALA A 86 13.54 -26.69 23.66
CA ALA A 86 12.57 -27.58 23.02
C ALA A 86 13.23 -28.69 22.16
N ARG A 87 14.52 -28.53 21.83
CA ARG A 87 15.31 -29.50 21.06
C ARG A 87 16.11 -30.46 21.95
N GLU A 88 16.18 -30.23 23.26
CA GLU A 88 16.66 -31.26 24.18
C GLU A 88 15.69 -32.45 24.15
N PRO A 89 16.19 -33.69 23.92
CA PRO A 89 15.33 -34.85 23.74
C PRO A 89 14.61 -35.16 25.06
N SER A 90 13.33 -34.84 25.12
CA SER A 90 12.42 -35.35 26.14
C SER A 90 12.48 -36.89 26.13
N ASP A 91 12.71 -37.45 27.31
CA ASP A 91 12.96 -38.86 27.60
C ASP A 91 12.34 -39.90 26.67
N VAL A 92 13.20 -40.84 26.32
CA VAL A 92 12.92 -42.05 25.55
C VAL A 92 11.95 -42.95 26.31
N THR A 93 10.67 -42.93 25.96
CA THR A 93 9.79 -44.11 26.14
C THR A 93 10.10 -45.14 25.06
N PRO A 94 10.60 -46.35 25.41
CA PRO A 94 10.98 -47.36 24.43
C PRO A 94 9.73 -48.08 23.93
N GLY A 95 9.23 -47.71 22.75
CA GLY A 95 8.15 -48.46 22.09
C GLY A 95 7.31 -47.69 21.09
N LEU A 96 7.29 -46.35 21.16
CA LEU A 96 6.63 -45.51 20.17
C LEU A 96 7.72 -44.76 19.38
N PRO A 97 7.76 -44.87 18.04
CA PRO A 97 8.66 -44.05 17.25
C PRO A 97 8.31 -42.59 17.55
N ALA A 98 9.25 -41.85 18.13
CA ALA A 98 9.08 -40.44 18.43
C ALA A 98 8.60 -39.74 17.15
N SER A 99 7.67 -38.78 17.26
CA SER A 99 7.11 -38.02 16.13
C SER A 99 8.18 -37.51 15.15
N ALA A 100 9.38 -37.22 15.64
CA ALA A 100 10.56 -36.87 14.84
C ALA A 100 10.99 -37.98 13.86
N THR A 101 11.04 -39.25 14.29
CA THR A 101 11.48 -40.39 13.47
C THR A 101 10.47 -40.74 12.36
N VAL A 102 9.17 -40.58 12.61
CA VAL A 102 8.13 -40.76 11.59
C VAL A 102 8.21 -39.65 10.54
N ARG A 103 8.41 -38.40 10.99
CA ARG A 103 8.60 -37.23 10.13
C ARG A 103 9.82 -37.39 9.23
N GLU A 104 10.96 -37.78 9.78
CA GLU A 104 12.19 -38.01 9.00
C GLU A 104 12.00 -39.12 7.96
N ARG A 105 11.30 -40.21 8.30
CA ARG A 105 10.99 -41.26 7.31
C ARG A 105 10.08 -40.76 6.19
N ILE A 106 9.08 -39.94 6.49
CA ILE A 106 8.18 -39.35 5.49
C ILE A 106 8.96 -38.38 4.60
N LEU A 107 9.77 -37.49 5.18
CA LEU A 107 10.59 -36.54 4.44
C LEU A 107 11.60 -37.25 3.54
N ALA A 108 12.26 -38.30 4.04
CA ALA A 108 13.17 -39.13 3.23
C ALA A 108 12.45 -39.84 2.08
N ALA A 109 11.23 -40.34 2.31
CA ALA A 109 10.42 -40.94 1.25
C ALA A 109 10.04 -39.91 0.17
N ILE A 110 9.63 -38.70 0.57
CA ILE A 110 9.32 -37.60 -0.37
C ILE A 110 10.56 -37.20 -1.16
N GLN A 111 11.71 -37.05 -0.50
CA GLN A 111 12.98 -36.70 -1.14
C GLN A 111 13.40 -37.74 -2.17
N ASN A 112 13.23 -39.03 -1.88
CA ASN A 112 13.60 -40.12 -2.79
C ASN A 112 12.66 -40.27 -3.99
N HIS A 113 11.43 -39.76 -3.91
CA HIS A 113 10.44 -39.82 -5.00
C HIS A 113 10.28 -38.48 -5.74
N LEU A 114 11.09 -37.48 -5.40
CA LEU A 114 11.05 -36.19 -6.05
C LEU A 114 11.65 -36.28 -7.46
N THR A 115 10.99 -35.68 -8.45
CA THR A 115 11.58 -35.57 -9.79
C THR A 115 12.78 -34.61 -9.76
N ARG A 116 13.63 -34.70 -10.79
CA ARG A 116 14.77 -33.78 -10.94
C ARG A 116 14.31 -32.32 -11.00
N GLU A 117 13.20 -32.02 -11.70
CA GLU A 117 12.66 -30.66 -11.69
C GLU A 117 12.20 -30.24 -10.29
N GLY A 118 11.52 -31.14 -9.57
CA GLY A 118 11.06 -30.88 -8.20
C GLY A 118 12.21 -30.56 -7.24
N SER A 119 13.33 -31.29 -7.32
CA SER A 119 14.49 -31.01 -6.47
C SER A 119 15.11 -29.65 -6.79
N THR A 120 15.27 -29.34 -8.08
CA THR A 120 15.83 -28.05 -8.51
C THR A 120 14.93 -26.88 -8.13
N ALA A 121 13.61 -27.04 -8.18
CA ALA A 121 12.66 -26.01 -7.78
C ALA A 121 12.71 -25.73 -6.27
N LEU A 122 12.76 -26.78 -5.44
CA LEU A 122 12.89 -26.64 -3.99
C LEU A 122 14.24 -26.02 -3.59
N ASP A 123 15.35 -26.45 -4.20
CA ASP A 123 16.67 -25.85 -3.94
C ASP A 123 16.69 -24.37 -4.35
N SER A 124 16.06 -24.03 -5.49
CA SER A 124 15.95 -22.64 -5.94
C SER A 124 15.10 -21.81 -4.99
N MET A 125 13.95 -22.33 -4.53
CA MET A 125 13.11 -21.66 -3.54
C MET A 125 13.83 -21.48 -2.20
N ALA A 126 14.56 -22.49 -1.71
CA ALA A 126 15.33 -22.39 -0.48
C ALA A 126 16.43 -21.33 -0.60
N THR A 127 17.12 -21.30 -1.74
CA THR A 127 18.16 -20.30 -2.02
C THR A 127 17.58 -18.88 -2.08
N LEU A 128 16.49 -18.69 -2.82
CA LEU A 128 15.80 -17.40 -2.94
C LEU A 128 15.21 -16.95 -1.61
N SER A 129 14.66 -17.87 -0.82
CA SER A 129 14.17 -17.61 0.54
C SER A 129 15.25 -17.08 1.46
N CYS A 130 16.46 -17.68 1.41
CA CYS A 130 17.60 -17.21 2.19
C CYS A 130 18.06 -15.83 1.72
N GLN A 131 18.16 -15.60 0.41
CA GLN A 131 18.58 -14.32 -0.15
C GLN A 131 17.59 -13.19 0.16
N LEU A 132 16.29 -13.47 0.09
CA LEU A 132 15.21 -12.53 0.38
C LEU A 132 14.88 -12.45 1.87
N SER A 133 15.55 -13.24 2.73
CA SER A 133 15.25 -13.37 4.16
C SER A 133 13.77 -13.65 4.45
N ALA A 134 13.11 -14.44 3.59
CA ALA A 134 11.71 -14.80 3.73
C ALA A 134 11.57 -16.02 4.64
N ALA A 135 11.05 -15.83 5.86
CA ALA A 135 10.92 -16.88 6.88
C ALA A 135 9.99 -18.04 6.47
N TYR A 136 8.97 -17.74 5.65
CA TYR A 136 8.03 -18.74 5.12
C TYR A 136 7.97 -18.60 3.59
N PRO A 137 8.77 -19.38 2.86
CA PRO A 137 8.83 -19.27 1.41
C PRO A 137 7.60 -19.87 0.76
N ASP A 138 6.69 -18.99 0.37
CA ASP A 138 5.65 -19.30 -0.60
C ASP A 138 6.13 -18.87 -2.00
N ALA A 139 5.81 -19.68 -3.02
CA ALA A 139 6.22 -19.42 -4.39
C ALA A 139 5.62 -18.10 -4.91
N GLU A 140 4.38 -17.80 -4.52
CA GLU A 140 3.73 -16.54 -4.86
C GLU A 140 4.42 -15.35 -4.17
N ALA A 141 4.72 -15.49 -2.88
CA ALA A 141 5.43 -14.45 -2.12
C ALA A 141 6.81 -14.15 -2.72
N ILE A 142 7.61 -15.18 -3.03
CA ILE A 142 8.92 -15.02 -3.68
C ILE A 142 8.75 -14.34 -5.05
N GLY A 143 7.75 -14.74 -5.84
CA GLY A 143 7.45 -14.11 -7.13
C GLY A 143 7.12 -12.61 -7.00
N ARG A 144 6.29 -12.23 -6.02
CA ARG A 144 5.98 -10.82 -5.73
C ARG A 144 7.24 -10.05 -5.34
N TYR A 145 8.09 -10.61 -4.48
CA TYR A 145 9.37 -9.98 -4.09
C TYR A 145 10.31 -9.79 -5.29
N MET A 146 10.42 -10.79 -6.17
CA MET A 146 11.24 -10.67 -7.38
C MET A 146 10.75 -9.55 -8.30
N ILE A 147 9.43 -9.41 -8.50
CA ILE A 147 8.85 -8.33 -9.32
C ILE A 147 9.16 -6.97 -8.71
N ILE A 148 8.97 -6.82 -7.39
CA ILE A 148 9.26 -5.58 -6.67
C ILE A 148 10.74 -5.22 -6.79
N LEU A 149 11.63 -6.19 -6.57
CA LEU A 149 13.07 -5.98 -6.67
C LEU A 149 13.47 -5.57 -8.09
N HIS A 150 12.86 -6.18 -9.11
CA HIS A 150 13.11 -5.83 -10.50
C HIS A 150 12.63 -4.42 -10.84
N ALA A 151 11.44 -4.04 -10.37
CA ALA A 151 10.91 -2.69 -10.53
C ALA A 151 11.82 -1.64 -9.87
N GLN A 152 12.29 -1.91 -8.64
CA GLN A 152 13.22 -1.05 -7.92
C GLN A 152 14.56 -0.92 -8.65
N ALA A 153 15.11 -2.03 -9.14
CA ALA A 153 16.37 -2.03 -9.89
C ALA A 153 16.26 -1.18 -11.16
N PHE A 154 15.17 -1.33 -11.91
CA PHE A 154 14.91 -0.54 -13.11
C PHE A 154 14.74 0.96 -12.80
N GLU A 155 14.01 1.30 -11.75
CA GLU A 155 13.82 2.70 -11.33
C GLU A 155 15.16 3.34 -10.93
N GLN A 156 16.01 2.62 -10.20
CA GLN A 156 17.35 3.05 -9.82
C GLN A 156 18.23 3.29 -11.04
N GLU A 157 18.24 2.35 -12.00
CA GLU A 157 19.00 2.50 -13.25
C GLU A 157 18.56 3.73 -14.04
N HIS A 158 17.25 3.93 -14.17
CA HIS A 158 16.71 5.11 -14.85
C HIS A 158 17.06 6.42 -14.10
N MET A 159 17.03 6.41 -12.76
CA MET A 159 17.48 7.57 -11.97
C MET A 159 18.97 7.87 -12.19
N LEU A 160 19.83 6.85 -12.28
CA LEU A 160 21.25 7.05 -12.58
C LEU A 160 21.46 7.71 -13.94
N VAL A 161 20.75 7.27 -14.98
CA VAL A 161 20.81 7.90 -16.31
C VAL A 161 20.37 9.35 -16.23
N ARG A 162 19.28 9.64 -15.52
CA ARG A 162 18.74 11.00 -15.39
C ARG A 162 19.70 11.92 -14.65
N VAL A 163 20.30 11.45 -13.55
CA VAL A 163 21.32 12.18 -12.79
C VAL A 163 22.56 12.42 -13.65
N HIS A 164 22.97 11.44 -14.46
CA HIS A 164 24.11 11.59 -15.37
C HIS A 164 23.86 12.69 -16.41
N ILE A 165 22.66 12.74 -17.01
CA ILE A 165 22.28 13.81 -17.94
C ILE A 165 22.30 15.17 -17.25
N PHE A 166 21.72 15.29 -16.05
CA PHE A 166 21.73 16.55 -15.30
C PHE A 166 23.13 16.99 -14.92
N ARG A 167 23.99 16.06 -14.51
CA ARG A 167 25.39 16.37 -14.22
C ARG A 167 26.08 16.94 -15.45
N LYS A 168 25.95 16.28 -16.61
CA LYS A 168 26.54 16.77 -17.86
C LYS A 168 26.03 18.16 -18.24
N TYR A 169 24.74 18.41 -18.05
CA TYR A 169 24.15 19.72 -18.30
C TYR A 169 24.71 20.79 -17.36
N ILE A 170 24.81 20.50 -16.06
CA ILE A 170 25.40 21.43 -15.08
C ILE A 170 26.87 21.69 -15.39
N GLU A 171 27.64 20.66 -15.74
CA GLU A 171 29.05 20.81 -16.13
C GLU A 171 29.18 21.72 -17.37
N GLN A 172 28.33 21.53 -18.38
CA GLN A 172 28.30 22.40 -19.57
C GLN A 172 27.92 23.85 -19.21
N GLU A 173 26.87 24.04 -18.42
CA GLU A 173 26.41 25.37 -18.00
C GLU A 173 27.43 26.09 -17.10
N SER A 174 28.15 25.33 -16.26
CA SER A 174 29.24 25.88 -15.46
C SER A 174 30.40 26.35 -16.34
N ALA A 175 30.78 25.57 -17.35
CA ALA A 175 31.84 25.93 -18.28
C ALA A 175 31.48 27.16 -19.13
N THR A 176 30.21 27.29 -19.56
CA THR A 176 29.74 28.48 -20.29
C THR A 176 29.71 29.71 -19.37
N ALA A 177 29.26 29.56 -18.13
CA ALA A 177 29.28 30.65 -17.14
C ALA A 177 30.71 31.10 -16.82
N ASP A 178 31.65 30.17 -16.66
CA ASP A 178 33.07 30.47 -16.42
C ASP A 178 33.68 31.22 -17.62
N GLU A 179 33.37 30.80 -18.85
CA GLU A 179 33.84 31.51 -20.04
C GLU A 179 33.23 32.91 -20.15
N LEU A 180 31.94 33.06 -19.86
CA LEU A 180 31.29 34.38 -19.83
C LEU A 180 31.92 35.29 -18.76
N LEU A 181 32.19 34.77 -17.57
CA LEU A 181 32.89 35.51 -16.51
C LEU A 181 34.30 35.92 -16.94
N ARG A 182 35.01 35.06 -17.67
CA ARG A 182 36.33 35.38 -18.24
C ARG A 182 36.25 36.52 -19.24
N ILE A 183 35.25 36.50 -20.13
CA ILE A 183 35.00 37.57 -21.10
C ILE A 183 34.61 38.87 -20.40
N MET A 184 33.72 38.84 -19.40
CA MET A 184 33.29 40.05 -18.69
C MET A 184 34.40 40.67 -17.82
N ARG A 185 35.38 39.87 -17.39
CA ARG A 185 36.56 40.33 -16.64
C ARG A 185 37.68 40.83 -17.54
N SER A 186 37.59 40.66 -18.86
CA SER A 186 38.59 41.21 -19.77
C SER A 186 38.38 42.72 -19.93
N ASP A 187 39.47 43.46 -20.06
CA ASP A 187 39.44 44.93 -20.22
C ASP A 187 38.81 45.37 -21.56
N ASP A 188 38.61 44.43 -22.49
CA ASP A 188 37.98 44.64 -23.80
C ASP A 188 36.45 44.52 -23.78
N TYR A 189 35.85 44.13 -22.65
CA TYR A 189 34.41 43.93 -22.56
C TYR A 189 33.65 45.27 -22.67
N LYS A 190 32.76 45.36 -23.66
CA LYS A 190 31.78 46.44 -23.80
C LYS A 190 30.37 45.86 -23.77
N PRO A 191 29.50 46.29 -22.84
CA PRO A 191 28.09 45.89 -22.85
C PRO A 191 27.45 46.29 -24.18
N ALA A 192 26.60 45.43 -24.74
CA ALA A 192 25.80 45.78 -25.91
C ALA A 192 24.80 46.89 -25.58
N ASP A 193 24.67 47.89 -26.47
CA ASP A 193 23.86 49.09 -26.24
C ASP A 193 22.36 48.81 -26.00
N ASP A 194 21.87 47.64 -26.41
CA ASP A 194 20.47 47.22 -26.29
C ASP A 194 20.18 46.34 -25.04
N LEU A 195 21.18 46.09 -24.18
CA LEU A 195 21.05 45.22 -22.99
C LEU A 195 19.93 45.67 -22.05
N ALA A 196 19.77 46.98 -21.84
CA ALA A 196 18.74 47.52 -20.96
C ALA A 196 17.33 47.21 -21.49
N ARG A 197 17.12 47.32 -22.80
CA ARG A 197 15.84 47.01 -23.45
C ARG A 197 15.54 45.51 -23.38
N GLN A 198 16.55 44.67 -23.66
CA GLN A 198 16.42 43.21 -23.61
C GLN A 198 16.14 42.72 -22.18
N ASN A 199 16.77 43.31 -21.17
CA ASN A 199 16.53 42.98 -19.77
C ASN A 199 15.08 43.29 -19.36
N VAL A 200 14.56 44.46 -19.73
CA VAL A 200 13.14 44.80 -19.49
C VAL A 200 12.20 43.84 -20.21
N GLU A 201 12.51 43.44 -21.45
CA GLU A 201 11.71 42.47 -22.19
C GLU A 201 11.73 41.07 -21.54
N LEU A 202 12.90 40.60 -21.11
CA LEU A 202 13.05 39.33 -20.38
C LEU A 202 12.31 39.36 -19.05
N GLN A 203 12.37 40.46 -18.30
CA GLN A 203 11.60 40.62 -17.06
C GLN A 203 10.09 40.56 -17.31
N ARG A 204 9.59 41.16 -18.41
CA ARG A 204 8.19 41.04 -18.81
C ARG A 204 7.82 39.60 -19.15
N LYS A 205 8.66 38.88 -19.91
CA LYS A 205 8.46 37.46 -20.25
C LYS A 205 8.47 36.57 -19.00
N VAL A 206 9.40 36.78 -18.08
CA VAL A 206 9.49 36.05 -16.81
C VAL A 206 8.24 36.29 -15.98
N LYS A 207 7.79 37.55 -15.82
CA LYS A 207 6.54 37.85 -15.12
C LYS A 207 5.33 37.16 -15.76
N ALA A 208 5.22 37.21 -17.09
CA ALA A 208 4.13 36.55 -17.80
C ALA A 208 4.14 35.02 -17.62
N MET A 209 5.31 34.38 -17.63
CA MET A 209 5.44 32.94 -17.38
C MET A 209 5.21 32.58 -15.91
N ALA A 210 5.67 33.41 -14.97
CA ALA A 210 5.50 33.18 -13.53
C ALA A 210 4.03 33.14 -13.12
N VAL A 211 3.19 33.96 -13.76
CA VAL A 211 1.72 33.94 -13.57
C VAL A 211 1.10 32.59 -13.99
N ARG A 212 1.70 31.86 -14.94
CA ARG A 212 1.23 30.54 -15.39
C ARG A 212 1.74 29.37 -14.55
N ILE A 213 2.75 29.58 -13.70
CA ILE A 213 3.32 28.51 -12.86
C ILE A 213 2.28 27.92 -11.89
N PRO A 214 1.46 28.72 -11.17
CA PRO A 214 0.41 28.19 -10.31
C PRO A 214 -0.61 27.35 -11.09
N GLU A 215 -1.08 27.83 -12.24
CA GLU A 215 -2.02 27.08 -13.10
C GLU A 215 -1.44 25.74 -13.57
N LEU A 216 -0.16 25.72 -13.97
CA LEU A 216 0.51 24.47 -14.35
C LEU A 216 0.71 23.54 -13.16
N LYS A 217 1.03 24.06 -11.97
CA LYS A 217 1.13 23.28 -10.74
C LYS A 217 -0.22 22.70 -10.35
N ASP A 218 -1.30 23.46 -10.47
CA ASP A 218 -2.66 23.00 -10.19
C ASP A 218 -3.09 21.93 -11.19
N ARG A 219 -2.75 22.09 -12.48
CA ARG A 219 -2.99 21.05 -13.50
C ARG A 219 -2.20 19.77 -13.22
N VAL A 220 -0.94 19.87 -12.78
CA VAL A 220 -0.16 18.70 -12.35
C VAL A 220 -0.73 18.08 -11.07
N ALA A 221 -1.23 18.88 -10.13
CA ALA A 221 -1.88 18.38 -8.92
C ALA A 221 -3.19 17.65 -9.24
N ILE A 222 -4.00 18.17 -10.15
CA ILE A 222 -5.22 17.51 -10.66
C ILE A 222 -4.86 16.23 -11.40
N LEU A 223 -3.84 16.26 -12.26
CA LEU A 223 -3.38 15.07 -12.96
C LEU A 223 -2.83 14.02 -11.99
N ASN A 224 -2.05 14.41 -11.00
CA ASN A 224 -1.55 13.49 -9.97
C ASN A 224 -2.67 12.96 -9.08
N GLN A 225 -3.67 13.77 -8.74
CA GLN A 225 -4.87 13.27 -8.06
C GLN A 225 -5.64 12.29 -8.94
N SER A 226 -5.69 12.50 -10.25
CA SER A 226 -6.30 11.56 -11.21
C SER A 226 -5.45 10.31 -11.46
N VAL A 227 -4.12 10.37 -11.32
CA VAL A 227 -3.21 9.22 -11.42
C VAL A 227 -3.14 8.43 -10.10
N VAL A 228 -3.47 9.06 -8.98
CA VAL A 228 -3.78 8.38 -7.70
C VAL A 228 -5.16 7.69 -7.76
N LEU A 229 -5.94 7.87 -8.83
CA LEU A 229 -7.08 7.01 -9.11
C LEU A 229 -6.60 5.68 -9.73
N HIS A 230 -6.28 4.76 -8.82
CA HIS A 230 -6.63 3.35 -8.92
C HIS A 230 -6.20 2.69 -10.24
N PHE A 231 -4.94 2.28 -10.32
CA PHE A 231 -4.71 0.99 -10.96
C PHE A 231 -5.43 -0.02 -10.06
N PRO A 232 -6.54 -0.64 -10.51
CA PRO A 232 -7.21 -1.63 -9.69
C PRO A 232 -6.17 -2.71 -9.39
N THR A 233 -5.92 -2.92 -8.09
CA THR A 233 -5.03 -4.00 -7.69
C THR A 233 -5.67 -5.30 -8.20
N ILE A 234 -4.87 -6.29 -8.59
CA ILE A 234 -5.39 -7.58 -9.09
C ILE A 234 -6.44 -8.17 -8.12
N GLU A 235 -6.25 -7.96 -6.81
CA GLU A 235 -7.20 -8.33 -5.76
C GLU A 235 -8.54 -7.56 -5.81
N GLN A 236 -8.52 -6.27 -6.18
CA GLN A 236 -9.75 -5.48 -6.38
C GLN A 236 -10.50 -5.96 -7.62
N THR A 237 -9.81 -6.21 -8.72
CA THR A 237 -10.41 -6.74 -9.95
C THR A 237 -11.03 -8.12 -9.71
N ALA A 238 -10.34 -9.02 -9.00
CA ALA A 238 -10.85 -10.34 -8.63
C ALA A 238 -12.10 -10.24 -7.73
N ARG A 239 -12.14 -9.27 -6.82
CA ARG A 239 -13.30 -9.03 -5.95
C ARG A 239 -14.50 -8.49 -6.74
N GLU A 240 -14.27 -7.55 -7.66
CA GLU A 240 -15.30 -7.03 -8.55
C GLU A 240 -15.85 -8.11 -9.48
N GLU A 241 -14.97 -8.98 -9.99
CA GLU A 241 -15.36 -10.13 -10.81
C GLU A 241 -16.24 -11.12 -10.02
N SER A 242 -15.88 -11.42 -8.76
CA SER A 242 -16.73 -12.25 -7.88
C SER A 242 -18.11 -11.63 -7.66
N ASN A 243 -18.16 -10.33 -7.34
CA ASN A 243 -19.43 -9.62 -7.16
C ASN A 243 -20.27 -9.61 -8.43
N TYR A 244 -19.63 -9.50 -9.60
CA TYR A 244 -20.31 -9.55 -10.89
C TYR A 244 -20.90 -10.94 -11.16
N PHE A 245 -20.18 -12.02 -10.84
CA PHE A 245 -20.70 -13.37 -10.98
C PHE A 245 -21.89 -13.63 -10.05
N GLU A 246 -21.86 -13.13 -8.82
CA GLU A 246 -22.99 -13.20 -7.90
C GLU A 246 -24.21 -12.44 -8.43
N LEU A 247 -24.00 -11.22 -8.94
CA LEU A 247 -25.08 -10.42 -9.53
C LEU A 247 -25.66 -11.10 -10.78
N LEU A 248 -24.82 -11.72 -11.60
CA LEU A 248 -25.24 -12.46 -12.78
C LEU A 248 -26.04 -13.71 -12.42
N ALA A 249 -25.66 -14.42 -11.36
CA ALA A 249 -26.44 -15.52 -10.82
C ALA A 249 -27.80 -15.05 -10.31
N HIS A 250 -27.84 -13.94 -9.58
CA HIS A 250 -29.10 -13.35 -9.09
C HIS A 250 -29.99 -12.90 -10.25
N LYS A 251 -29.43 -12.25 -11.27
CA LYS A 251 -30.15 -11.84 -12.47
C LYS A 251 -30.75 -13.04 -13.22
N LYS A 252 -30.02 -14.15 -13.31
CA LYS A 252 -30.54 -15.39 -13.90
C LYS A 252 -31.71 -15.97 -13.10
N ASP A 253 -31.61 -15.98 -11.77
CA ASP A 253 -32.70 -16.43 -10.90
C ASP A 253 -33.95 -15.55 -11.09
N LEU A 254 -33.80 -14.22 -11.06
CA LEU A 254 -34.90 -13.30 -11.37
C LEU A 254 -35.46 -13.51 -12.78
N ASP A 255 -34.64 -13.70 -13.80
CA ASP A 255 -35.11 -13.98 -15.15
C ASP A 255 -35.95 -15.27 -15.19
N THR A 256 -35.55 -16.33 -14.45
CA THR A 256 -36.36 -17.56 -14.37
C THR A 256 -37.68 -17.33 -13.65
N GLN A 257 -37.70 -16.51 -12.59
CA GLN A 257 -38.93 -16.14 -11.88
C GLN A 257 -39.86 -15.31 -12.79
N VAL A 258 -39.33 -14.36 -13.55
CA VAL A 258 -40.09 -13.55 -14.51
C VAL A 258 -40.63 -14.41 -15.67
N LEU A 259 -39.83 -15.36 -16.17
CA LEU A 259 -40.27 -16.30 -17.22
C LEU A 259 -41.46 -17.15 -16.79
N GLN A 260 -41.60 -17.49 -15.50
CA GLN A 260 -42.80 -18.20 -15.01
C GLN A 260 -44.07 -17.37 -15.20
N PHE A 261 -43.96 -16.04 -15.19
CA PHE A 261 -45.08 -15.13 -15.41
C PHE A 261 -45.24 -14.69 -16.88
N SER A 262 -44.37 -15.13 -17.79
CA SER A 262 -44.45 -14.79 -19.23
C SER A 262 -45.69 -15.32 -19.95
N SER A 263 -46.42 -16.25 -19.33
CA SER A 263 -47.71 -16.76 -19.82
C SER A 263 -48.91 -15.88 -19.41
N LEU A 264 -48.72 -14.92 -18.49
CA LEU A 264 -49.76 -13.98 -18.14
C LEU A 264 -49.83 -12.87 -19.21
N PRO A 265 -51.02 -12.56 -19.73
CA PRO A 265 -51.20 -11.40 -20.59
C PRO A 265 -50.76 -10.12 -19.86
N ASP A 266 -49.97 -9.27 -20.51
CA ASP A 266 -49.49 -7.97 -19.98
C ASP A 266 -50.64 -7.05 -19.49
N ASP A 267 -51.86 -7.31 -19.95
CA ASP A 267 -53.07 -6.60 -19.55
C ASP A 267 -53.83 -7.33 -18.42
N VAL A 268 -53.71 -6.80 -17.20
CA VAL A 268 -54.41 -7.27 -15.98
C VAL A 268 -55.93 -7.43 -16.20
N ARG A 269 -56.52 -6.58 -17.04
CA ARG A 269 -57.95 -6.64 -17.39
C ARG A 269 -58.30 -7.88 -18.23
N ARG A 270 -57.43 -8.29 -19.16
CA ARG A 270 -57.64 -9.49 -19.99
C ARG A 270 -57.45 -10.78 -19.19
N ALA A 271 -56.46 -10.81 -18.29
CA ALA A 271 -56.25 -11.95 -17.39
C ALA A 271 -57.46 -12.19 -16.47
N ARG A 272 -58.09 -11.13 -15.95
CA ARG A 272 -59.32 -11.23 -15.15
C ARG A 272 -60.49 -11.80 -15.95
N LEU A 273 -60.68 -11.34 -17.19
CA LEU A 273 -61.74 -11.87 -18.07
C LEU A 273 -61.57 -13.36 -18.37
N GLN A 274 -60.33 -13.82 -18.58
CA GLN A 274 -60.03 -15.25 -18.77
C GLN A 274 -60.26 -16.07 -17.49
N LEU A 275 -59.90 -15.54 -16.33
CA LEU A 275 -60.18 -16.19 -15.05
C LEU A 275 -61.69 -16.34 -14.80
N ASP A 276 -62.46 -15.29 -15.07
CA ASP A 276 -63.91 -15.29 -14.87
C ASP A 276 -64.61 -16.24 -15.85
N SER A 277 -64.13 -16.34 -17.10
CA SER A 277 -64.68 -17.29 -18.08
C SER A 277 -64.42 -18.75 -17.68
N VAL A 278 -63.21 -19.08 -17.21
CA VAL A 278 -62.86 -20.42 -16.72
C VAL A 278 -63.65 -20.76 -15.46
N ARG A 279 -63.84 -19.80 -14.54
CA ARG A 279 -64.69 -19.97 -13.35
C ARG A 279 -66.16 -20.20 -13.69
N ALA A 280 -66.66 -19.57 -14.77
CA ALA A 280 -68.01 -19.81 -15.25
C ALA A 280 -68.15 -21.22 -15.85
N GLN A 281 -67.15 -21.68 -16.62
CA GLN A 281 -67.11 -23.04 -17.16
C GLN A 281 -67.05 -24.09 -16.04
N LEU A 282 -66.23 -23.88 -15.01
CA LEU A 282 -66.16 -24.79 -13.85
C LEU A 282 -67.51 -24.88 -13.14
N ARG A 283 -68.18 -23.75 -12.90
CA ARG A 283 -69.51 -23.74 -12.29
C ARG A 283 -70.55 -24.48 -13.13
N ALA A 284 -70.52 -24.33 -14.45
CA ALA A 284 -71.42 -25.05 -15.34
C ALA A 284 -71.17 -26.57 -15.34
N VAL A 285 -69.91 -27.01 -15.27
CA VAL A 285 -69.56 -28.44 -15.16
C VAL A 285 -69.99 -29.00 -13.81
N VAL A 286 -69.81 -28.24 -12.72
CA VAL A 286 -70.27 -28.64 -11.38
C VAL A 286 -71.79 -28.74 -11.35
N GLN A 287 -72.53 -27.78 -11.90
CA GLN A 287 -73.99 -27.87 -12.01
C GLN A 287 -74.42 -29.08 -12.81
N ARG A 288 -73.80 -29.36 -13.98
CA ARG A 288 -74.11 -30.58 -14.73
C ARG A 288 -73.85 -31.85 -13.94
N ARG A 289 -72.75 -31.90 -13.18
CA ARG A 289 -72.42 -33.03 -12.32
C ARG A 289 -73.51 -33.21 -11.26
N ASP A 290 -73.91 -32.13 -10.62
CA ASP A 290 -74.90 -32.14 -9.55
C ASP A 290 -76.29 -32.51 -10.11
N ASP A 291 -76.69 -31.98 -11.27
CA ASP A 291 -77.92 -32.38 -11.97
C ASP A 291 -77.92 -33.86 -12.35
N VAL A 292 -76.81 -34.38 -12.87
CA VAL A 292 -76.67 -35.81 -13.20
C VAL A 292 -76.71 -36.66 -11.93
N PHE A 293 -76.13 -36.18 -10.83
CA PHE A 293 -76.14 -36.86 -9.55
C PHE A 293 -77.55 -36.92 -8.96
N GLU A 294 -78.28 -35.81 -8.92
CA GLU A 294 -79.67 -35.76 -8.45
C GLU A 294 -80.57 -36.67 -9.29
N ASN A 295 -80.45 -36.65 -10.62
CA ASN A 295 -81.19 -37.57 -11.51
C ASN A 295 -80.86 -39.06 -11.27
N LEU A 296 -79.65 -39.39 -10.82
CA LEU A 296 -79.27 -40.76 -10.45
C LEU A 296 -79.82 -41.15 -9.08
N VAL A 297 -79.82 -40.23 -8.12
CA VAL A 297 -80.36 -40.43 -6.77
C VAL A 297 -81.88 -40.61 -6.80
N GLU A 298 -82.60 -39.78 -7.56
CA GLU A 298 -84.06 -39.89 -7.73
C GLU A 298 -84.46 -41.25 -8.34
N ARG A 299 -83.70 -41.76 -9.31
CA ARG A 299 -83.94 -43.06 -9.96
C ARG A 299 -83.65 -44.27 -9.07
N GLN A 300 -82.77 -44.15 -8.08
CA GLN A 300 -82.39 -45.25 -7.17
C GLN A 300 -83.08 -45.16 -5.81
N SER A 301 -83.81 -44.09 -5.53
CA SER A 301 -84.61 -43.95 -4.31
C SER A 301 -85.91 -44.77 -4.39
N PRO A 302 -86.17 -45.73 -3.48
CA PRO A 302 -87.42 -46.49 -3.48
C PRO A 302 -88.57 -45.56 -3.11
N HIS A 303 -89.53 -45.38 -4.03
CA HIS A 303 -90.80 -44.71 -3.74
C HIS A 303 -91.55 -45.49 -2.64
N LYS A 304 -91.64 -44.89 -1.44
CA LYS A 304 -92.59 -45.34 -0.40
C LYS A 304 -93.99 -44.90 -0.83
N ASN A 305 -94.74 -45.82 -1.44
CA ASN A 305 -96.19 -45.70 -1.54
C ASN A 305 -96.78 -45.75 -0.13
N ARG A 306 -97.66 -44.80 0.17
CA ARG A 306 -98.50 -44.77 1.36
C ARG A 306 -99.90 -45.24 0.99
#